data_AF-A0A7C3DT01-F1
#
_entry.id   AF-A0A7C3DT01-F1
#
_cell.length_a   1.000
_cell.length_b   1.000
_cell.length_c   1.000
_cell.angle_alpha   90.00
_cell.angle_beta   90.00
_cell.angle_gamma   90.00
#
_symmetry.space_group_name_H-M   'P 1'
#
loop_
_entity.id
_entity.type
_entity.pdbx_description
1 polymer ?
#
loop_
_entity_poly.entity_id
_entity_poly.type
_entity_poly.pdbx_seq_one_letter_code
_entity_poly.pdbx_strand_id
1 'polypeptide(L)'
;MKLSAITNRGTKKDFIDIFYLLKKYSLTEMLGFYSKKYDDGNEYLVLKSLTYFDDADTNEEPEMLIKTDWNHIKSFITETVKKTT
;
A
#
# COMPACT_ATOMS: atom_id res chain seq x y z
N MET A 1 11.12 3.50 0.24
CA MET A 1 10.12 3.45 -0.86
C MET A 1 8.72 3.41 -0.25
N LYS A 2 7.61 3.60 -0.99
CA LYS A 2 6.27 3.49 -0.38
C LYS A 2 5.95 2.10 0.17
N LEU A 3 6.36 1.03 -0.52
CA LEU A 3 6.23 -0.34 -0.01
C LEU A 3 7.07 -0.58 1.26
N SER A 4 8.24 0.03 1.42
CA SER A 4 8.98 -0.08 2.70
C SER A 4 8.35 0.75 3.83
N ALA A 5 7.51 1.73 3.51
CA ALA A 5 6.78 2.51 4.51
C ALA A 5 5.57 1.73 5.03
N ILE A 6 4.88 0.99 4.16
CA ILE A 6 3.75 0.15 4.58
C ILE A 6 4.19 -0.97 5.52
N THR A 7 5.39 -1.53 5.33
CA THR A 7 5.94 -2.59 6.20
C THR A 7 6.37 -2.08 7.58
N ASN A 8 6.69 -0.79 7.71
CA ASN A 8 7.26 -0.24 8.94
C ASN A 8 6.26 0.55 9.78
N ARG A 9 5.38 1.33 9.13
CA ARG A 9 4.44 2.23 9.83
C ARG A 9 2.99 2.08 9.41
N GLY A 10 2.72 1.74 8.14
CA GLY A 10 1.35 1.50 7.66
C GLY A 10 0.36 2.64 7.92
N THR A 11 0.72 3.91 7.68
CA THR A 11 -0.20 5.02 7.96
C THR A 11 -1.28 5.16 6.88
N LYS A 12 -2.42 5.80 7.19
CA LYS A 12 -3.49 6.08 6.20
C LYS A 12 -2.96 6.79 4.94
N LYS A 13 -2.00 7.71 5.10
CA LYS A 13 -1.32 8.38 3.99
C LYS A 13 -0.52 7.42 3.11
N ASP A 14 0.14 6.41 3.68
CA ASP A 14 0.91 5.44 2.91
C ASP A 14 0.00 4.58 2.03
N PHE A 15 -1.15 4.16 2.55
CA PHE A 15 -2.16 3.44 1.77
C PHE A 15 -2.72 4.30 0.64
N ILE A 16 -3.01 5.57 0.89
CA ILE A 16 -3.45 6.52 -0.15
C ILE A 16 -2.39 6.65 -1.25
N ASP A 17 -1.13 6.85 -0.88
CA ASP A 17 -0.04 6.97 -1.85
C ASP A 17 0.13 5.67 -2.67
N ILE A 18 0.02 4.50 -2.03
CA ILE A 18 0.05 3.20 -2.71
C ILE A 18 -1.14 3.06 -3.66
N PHE A 19 -2.34 3.44 -3.25
CA PHE A 19 -3.53 3.42 -4.11
C PHE A 19 -3.32 4.21 -5.41
N TYR A 20 -2.71 5.40 -5.33
CA TYR A 20 -2.40 6.18 -6.54
C TYR A 20 -1.26 5.60 -7.36
N LEU A 21 -0.26 4.98 -6.73
CA LEU A 21 0.80 4.27 -7.44
C LEU A 21 0.26 3.05 -8.19
N LEU A 22 -0.69 2.32 -7.60
CA LEU A 22 -1.35 1.16 -8.22
C LEU A 22 -2.22 1.52 -9.44
N LYS A 23 -2.54 2.81 -9.64
CA LYS A 23 -3.15 3.31 -10.87
C LYS A 23 -2.15 3.50 -12.01
N LYS A 24 -0.85 3.52 -11.71
CA LYS A 24 0.24 3.74 -12.67
C LYS A 24 1.08 2.49 -12.91
N TYR A 25 1.22 1.64 -11.89
CA TYR A 25 2.03 0.43 -11.90
C TYR A 25 1.20 -0.73 -11.36
N SER A 26 1.40 -1.92 -11.91
CA SER A 26 0.89 -3.15 -11.31
C SER A 26 1.58 -3.44 -9.97
N LEU A 27 0.93 -4.21 -9.11
CA LEU A 27 1.53 -4.63 -7.84
C LEU A 27 2.81 -5.45 -8.08
N THR A 28 2.83 -6.30 -9.10
CA THR A 28 4.02 -7.06 -9.51
C THR A 28 5.19 -6.16 -9.91
N GLU A 29 4.96 -5.09 -10.68
CA GLU A 29 6.02 -4.12 -11.01
C GLU A 29 6.53 -3.40 -9.76
N MET A 30 5.62 -2.99 -8.86
CA MET A 30 6.01 -2.33 -7.62
C MET A 30 6.84 -3.24 -6.71
N LEU A 31 6.48 -4.53 -6.60
CA LEU A 31 7.28 -5.54 -5.91
C LEU A 31 8.65 -5.73 -6.59
N GLY A 32 8.69 -5.79 -7.93
CA GLY A 32 9.95 -5.83 -8.67
C GLY A 32 10.86 -4.62 -8.39
N PHE A 33 10.31 -3.41 -8.25
CA PHE A 33 11.07 -2.23 -7.83
C PHE A 33 11.54 -2.30 -6.38
N TYR A 34 10.74 -2.90 -5.50
CA TYR A 34 11.09 -3.11 -4.10
C TYR A 34 12.27 -4.05 -3.98
N SER A 35 12.20 -5.23 -4.60
CA SER A 35 13.21 -6.28 -4.53
C SER A 35 14.53 -5.89 -5.20
N LYS A 36 14.50 -5.04 -6.23
CA LYS A 36 15.72 -4.44 -6.80
C LYS A 36 16.40 -3.42 -5.89
N LYS A 37 15.67 -2.83 -4.95
CA LYS A 37 16.17 -1.77 -4.07
C LYS A 37 16.58 -2.28 -2.70
N TYR A 38 15.99 -3.38 -2.25
CA TYR A 38 16.19 -3.98 -0.93
C TYR A 38 16.52 -5.47 -1.13
N ASP A 39 17.81 -5.81 -1.08
CA ASP A 39 18.31 -7.18 -1.30
C ASP A 39 17.78 -8.18 -0.25
N ASP A 40 17.44 -7.70 0.94
CA ASP A 40 16.83 -8.45 2.05
C ASP A 40 15.32 -8.20 2.20
N GLY A 41 14.70 -7.55 1.21
CA GLY A 41 13.30 -7.18 1.22
C GLY A 41 12.37 -8.40 1.24
N ASN A 42 11.47 -8.46 2.22
CA ASN A 42 10.48 -9.53 2.31
C ASN A 42 9.17 -9.16 1.60
N GLU A 43 8.95 -9.66 0.38
CA GLU A 43 7.72 -9.43 -0.40
C GLU A 43 6.47 -9.95 0.33
N TYR A 44 6.56 -11.08 1.02
CA TYR A 44 5.45 -11.62 1.81
C TYR A 44 5.04 -10.66 2.93
N LEU A 45 6.01 -10.02 3.59
CA LEU A 45 5.73 -9.00 4.59
C LEU A 45 5.03 -7.79 3.96
N VAL A 46 5.47 -7.35 2.78
CA VAL A 46 4.81 -6.27 2.03
C VAL A 46 3.34 -6.62 1.75
N LEU A 47 3.08 -7.81 1.21
CA LEU A 47 1.72 -8.26 0.89
C LEU A 47 0.83 -8.32 2.13
N LYS A 48 1.36 -8.85 3.25
CA LYS A 48 0.65 -8.88 4.52
C LYS A 48 0.31 -7.48 5.03
N SER A 49 1.28 -6.57 5.02
CA SER A 49 1.10 -5.18 5.44
C SER A 49 0.12 -4.41 4.55
N LEU A 50 0.05 -4.71 3.25
CA LEU A 50 -0.92 -4.10 2.33
C LEU A 50 -2.38 -4.42 2.66
N THR A 51 -2.62 -5.51 3.41
CA THR A 51 -3.96 -5.93 3.84
C THR A 51 -4.26 -5.65 5.31
N TYR A 52 -3.35 -4.99 6.04
CA TYR A 52 -3.49 -4.71 7.47
C TYR A 52 -3.78 -3.21 7.70
N PHE A 53 -5.04 -2.87 7.99
CA PHE A 53 -5.50 -1.48 8.06
C PHE A 53 -5.76 -0.97 9.47
N ASP A 54 -5.68 -1.81 10.50
CA ASP A 54 -6.12 -1.49 11.86
C ASP A 54 -5.45 -0.22 12.41
N ASP A 55 -4.13 -0.10 12.23
CA ASP A 55 -3.38 1.08 12.66
C ASP A 55 -3.79 2.33 11.85
N ALA A 56 -3.99 2.18 10.55
CA ALA A 56 -4.40 3.26 9.65
C ALA A 56 -5.84 3.74 9.90
N ASP A 57 -6.74 2.86 10.34
CA ASP A 57 -8.13 3.19 10.61
C ASP A 57 -8.25 4.24 11.72
N THR A 58 -7.35 4.20 12.70
CA THR A 58 -7.29 5.17 13.81
C THR A 58 -6.60 6.49 13.47
N ASN A 59 -5.94 6.59 12.31
CA ASN A 59 -5.25 7.81 11.91
C ASN A 59 -6.25 8.90 11.51
N GLU A 60 -5.90 10.16 11.81
CA GLU A 60 -6.58 11.34 11.30
C GLU A 60 -6.62 11.33 9.76
N GLU A 61 -7.68 11.92 9.19
CA GLU A 61 -7.76 12.09 7.75
C GLU A 61 -6.70 13.09 7.28
N PRO A 62 -5.80 12.70 6.34
CA PRO A 62 -4.82 13.65 5.83
C PRO A 62 -5.50 14.74 5.01
N GLU A 63 -4.93 15.95 5.01
CA GLU A 63 -5.35 17.00 4.08
C GLU A 63 -5.04 16.59 2.63
N MET A 64 -6.10 16.36 1.86
CA MET A 64 -6.02 15.87 0.48
C MET A 64 -6.61 16.89 -0.50
N LEU A 65 -5.87 17.18 -1.57
CA LEU A 65 -6.38 17.99 -2.71
C LEU A 65 -7.52 17.28 -3.46
N ILE A 66 -7.51 15.94 -3.44
CA ILE A 66 -8.52 15.09 -4.07
C ILE A 66 -9.16 14.23 -2.98
N LYS A 67 -10.45 14.43 -2.74
CA LYS A 67 -11.20 13.59 -1.80
C LYS A 67 -11.24 12.16 -2.32
N THR A 68 -10.80 11.21 -1.50
CA THR A 68 -10.84 9.78 -1.80
C THR A 68 -11.49 9.06 -0.63
N ASP A 69 -12.44 8.19 -0.92
CA ASP A 69 -13.10 7.39 0.11
C ASP A 69 -12.16 6.32 0.66
N TRP A 70 -12.03 6.27 1.98
CA TRP A 70 -11.11 5.35 2.65
C TRP A 70 -11.52 3.88 2.46
N ASN A 71 -12.82 3.58 2.51
CA ASN A 71 -13.31 2.21 2.32
C ASN A 71 -13.08 1.71 0.89
N HIS A 72 -13.20 2.60 -0.09
CA HIS A 72 -12.84 2.33 -1.48
C HIS A 72 -11.36 1.99 -1.63
N ILE A 73 -10.46 2.74 -0.95
CA ILE A 73 -9.02 2.45 -0.96
C ILE A 73 -8.74 1.06 -0.39
N LYS A 74 -9.28 0.73 0.79
CA LYS A 74 -9.09 -0.58 1.43
C LYS A 74 -9.53 -1.72 0.52
N SER A 75 -10.72 -1.58 -0.07
CA SER A 75 -11.27 -2.56 -1.02
C SER A 75 -10.39 -2.72 -2.26
N PHE A 76 -9.97 -1.61 -2.86
CA PHE A 76 -9.14 -1.62 -4.06
C PHE A 76 -7.79 -2.31 -3.82
N ILE A 77 -7.10 -1.97 -2.73
CA ILE A 77 -5.79 -2.55 -2.40
C ILE A 77 -5.94 -4.05 -2.12
N THR A 78 -6.95 -4.44 -1.34
CA THR A 78 -7.22 -5.85 -1.01
C THR A 78 -7.48 -6.68 -2.27
N GLU A 79 -8.32 -6.18 -3.18
CA GLU A 79 -8.59 -6.88 -4.45
C GLU A 79 -7.36 -6.94 -5.37
N THR A 80 -6.50 -5.92 -5.33
CA THR A 80 -5.25 -5.91 -6.09
C THR A 80 -4.27 -6.98 -5.58
N VAL A 81 -4.15 -7.11 -4.25
CA VAL A 81 -3.34 -8.16 -3.61
C VAL A 81 -3.88 -9.54 -4.01
N LYS A 82 -5.20 -9.77 -3.87
CA LYS A 82 -5.83 -11.05 -4.24
C LYS A 82 -5.60 -11.46 -5.70
N LYS A 83 -5.61 -10.51 -6.65
CA LYS A 83 -5.35 -10.79 -8.07
C LYS A 83 -3.89 -11.16 -8.38
N THR A 84 -2.98 -10.82 -7.47
CA THR A 84 -1.53 -11.02 -7.64
C THR A 84 -1.05 -12.30 -6.95
N THR A 85 -1.88 -12.91 -6.10
CA THR A 85 -1.59 -14.14 -5.34
C THR A 85 -2.36 -15.31 -5.91
#